data_AF-A0A920EY36-F1
#
_entry.id   AF-A0A920EY36-F1
#
_cell.length_a   1.000
_cell.length_b   1.000
_cell.length_c   1.000
_cell.angle_alpha   90.00
_cell.angle_beta   90.00
_cell.angle_gamma   90.00
#
_symmetry.space_group_name_H-M   'P 1'
#
loop_
_entity.id
_entity.type
_entity.pdbx_description
1 polymer ?
#
loop_
_entity_poly.entity_id
_entity_poly.type
_entity_poly.pdbx_seq_one_letter_code
_entity_poly.pdbx_strand_id
1 'polypeptide(L)'
;MPNYVTVKNSLPNNPTGLEIANAVLNIRSKKLPDLEVFPNVGSFFINPVVDNTKAERLRKKFANIPIITLNGSFKLSAAWLIESCGFRGAKFKNVGMHLKHALVLVNYDNSSSEEVLMFAAKVRASVKEKFDVNLKIEPIILSSSERSKYFG
;
A
#
# COMPACT_ATOMS: atom_id res chain seq x y z
N MET A 1 3.04 0.01 -10.05
CA MET A 1 3.56 0.93 -11.07
C MET A 1 2.62 2.13 -11.11
N PRO A 2 3.10 3.37 -11.26
CA PRO A 2 2.23 4.47 -11.63
C PRO A 2 1.43 4.05 -12.87
N ASN A 3 0.11 4.28 -12.86
CA ASN A 3 -0.71 4.05 -14.04
C ASN A 3 -0.43 5.20 -15.02
N TYR A 4 0.68 5.10 -15.76
CA TYR A 4 1.10 6.10 -16.74
C TYR A 4 0.06 6.30 -17.84
N VAL A 5 -0.79 5.31 -18.11
CA VAL A 5 -1.91 5.43 -19.03
C VAL A 5 -2.92 6.46 -18.51
N THR A 6 -3.24 6.45 -17.21
CA THR A 6 -4.14 7.47 -16.62
C THR A 6 -3.54 8.87 -16.72
N VAL A 7 -2.24 9.03 -16.46
CA VAL A 7 -1.56 10.32 -16.59
C VAL A 7 -1.57 10.78 -18.04
N LYS A 8 -1.16 9.91 -18.98
CA LYS A 8 -1.12 10.20 -20.42
C LYS A 8 -2.49 10.61 -20.97
N ASN A 9 -3.56 9.90 -20.56
CA ASN A 9 -4.92 10.21 -21.00
C ASN A 9 -5.47 11.54 -20.46
N SER A 10 -4.82 12.12 -19.44
CA SER A 10 -5.21 13.40 -18.86
C SER A 10 -4.41 14.61 -19.39
N LEU A 11 -3.47 14.39 -20.31
CA LEU A 11 -2.55 15.41 -20.80
C LEU A 11 -2.85 15.82 -22.25
N PRO A 12 -2.57 17.08 -22.64
CA PRO A 12 -2.60 17.50 -24.04
C PRO A 12 -1.46 16.86 -24.85
N ASN A 13 -1.49 17.03 -26.18
CA ASN A 13 -0.36 16.64 -27.03
C ASN A 13 0.86 17.54 -26.74
N ASN A 14 2.04 16.93 -26.59
CA ASN A 14 3.30 17.59 -26.20
C ASN A 14 3.21 18.41 -24.89
N PRO A 15 2.90 17.76 -23.76
CA PRO A 15 2.72 18.46 -22.49
C PRO A 15 4.05 19.00 -21.97
N THR A 16 3.98 20.15 -21.30
CA THR A 16 5.08 20.72 -20.51
C THR A 16 5.31 19.91 -19.24
N GLY A 17 6.50 20.09 -18.63
CA GLY A 17 6.80 19.47 -17.34
C GLY A 17 5.83 19.87 -16.21
N LEU A 18 5.32 21.12 -16.25
CA LEU A 18 4.34 21.61 -15.27
C LEU A 18 2.99 20.91 -15.41
N GLU A 19 2.50 20.69 -16.63
CA GLU A 19 1.25 19.97 -16.87
C GLU A 19 1.34 18.52 -16.41
N ILE A 20 2.48 17.86 -16.67
CA ILE A 20 2.75 16.52 -16.16
C ILE A 20 2.72 16.51 -14.63
N ALA A 21 3.39 17.46 -13.97
CA ALA A 21 3.41 17.56 -12.52
C ALA A 21 2.00 17.76 -11.95
N ASN A 22 1.21 18.68 -12.52
CA ASN A 22 -0.16 18.93 -12.10
C ASN A 22 -1.08 17.71 -12.27
N ALA A 23 -0.96 16.99 -13.39
CA ALA A 23 -1.72 15.76 -13.61
C ALA A 23 -1.37 14.67 -12.57
N VAL A 24 -0.08 14.51 -12.25
CA VAL A 24 0.38 13.59 -11.21
C VAL A 24 -0.18 13.97 -9.84
N LEU A 25 -0.11 15.24 -9.45
CA LEU A 25 -0.64 15.74 -8.18
C LEU A 25 -2.15 15.47 -8.06
N ASN A 26 -2.93 15.77 -9.10
CA ASN A 26 -4.37 15.53 -9.13
C ASN A 26 -4.73 14.03 -9.04
N ILE A 27 -3.96 13.15 -9.68
CA ILE A 27 -4.18 11.70 -9.57
C ILE A 27 -3.84 11.20 -8.16
N ARG A 28 -2.80 11.76 -7.54
CA ARG A 28 -2.37 11.39 -6.18
C ARG A 28 -3.39 11.83 -5.13
N SER A 29 -3.91 13.06 -5.20
CA SER A 29 -4.90 13.57 -4.25
C SER A 29 -6.20 12.76 -4.22
N LYS A 30 -6.56 12.12 -5.35
CA LYS A 30 -7.72 11.23 -5.42
C LYS A 30 -7.50 9.86 -4.76
N LYS A 31 -6.25 9.41 -4.66
CA LYS A 31 -5.89 8.04 -4.22
C LYS A 31 -5.32 7.99 -2.81
N LEU A 32 -4.56 9.00 -2.42
CA LEU A 32 -3.88 9.06 -1.13
C LEU A 32 -4.68 9.94 -0.17
N PRO A 33 -4.75 9.57 1.12
CA PRO A 33 -5.32 10.46 2.12
C PRO A 33 -4.49 11.73 2.23
N ASP A 34 -5.17 12.83 2.57
CA ASP A 34 -4.53 14.06 2.98
C ASP A 34 -3.73 13.81 4.27
N LEU A 35 -2.46 14.22 4.28
CA LEU A 35 -1.54 13.99 5.40
C LEU A 35 -1.91 14.84 6.62
N GLU A 36 -2.50 16.01 6.41
CA GLU A 36 -2.92 16.90 7.50
C GLU A 36 -4.16 16.36 8.22
N VAL A 37 -5.04 15.67 7.48
CA VAL A 37 -6.27 15.09 8.02
C VAL A 37 -6.04 13.68 8.55
N PHE A 38 -5.22 12.90 7.86
CA PHE A 38 -4.94 11.50 8.21
C PHE A 38 -3.43 11.25 8.18
N PRO A 39 -2.72 11.48 9.30
CA PRO A 39 -1.30 11.20 9.40
C PRO A 39 -0.97 9.78 8.94
N ASN A 40 -0.09 9.67 7.95
CA ASN A 40 0.34 8.41 7.36
C ASN A 40 1.74 8.54 6.73
N VAL A 41 2.33 7.40 6.38
CA VAL A 41 3.65 7.31 5.74
C VAL A 41 3.56 6.75 4.31
N GLY A 42 2.41 6.98 3.65
CA GLY A 42 2.11 6.43 2.34
C GLY A 42 1.75 4.94 2.37
N SER A 43 2.21 4.19 1.37
CA SER A 43 2.00 2.73 1.34
C SER A 43 2.75 2.09 2.49
N PHE A 44 2.04 1.35 3.33
CA PHE A 44 2.64 0.72 4.50
C PHE A 44 3.31 -0.62 4.17
N PHE A 45 2.86 -1.30 3.11
CA PHE A 45 3.41 -2.57 2.66
C PHE A 45 3.87 -2.54 1.21
N ILE A 46 4.94 -3.26 0.94
CA ILE A 46 5.42 -3.51 -0.42
C ILE A 46 4.49 -4.51 -1.11
N ASN A 47 4.17 -4.25 -2.38
CA ASN A 47 3.52 -5.20 -3.27
C ASN A 47 4.40 -6.46 -3.43
N PRO A 48 3.94 -7.64 -2.96
CA PRO A 48 4.77 -8.84 -2.93
C PRO A 48 5.00 -9.38 -4.34
N VAL A 49 6.18 -9.96 -4.54
CA VAL A 49 6.56 -10.65 -5.78
C VAL A 49 6.64 -12.14 -5.47
N VAL A 50 6.04 -12.96 -6.33
CA VAL A 50 5.99 -14.42 -6.20
C VAL A 50 6.44 -15.09 -7.50
N ASP A 51 6.78 -16.38 -7.38
CA ASP A 51 7.12 -17.22 -8.53
C ASP A 51 5.88 -17.62 -9.36
N ASN A 52 6.12 -18.29 -10.49
CA ASN A 52 5.07 -18.75 -11.40
C ASN A 52 4.11 -19.73 -10.73
N THR A 53 4.63 -20.73 -10.02
CA THR A 53 3.84 -21.76 -9.36
C THR A 53 2.82 -21.15 -8.38
N LYS A 54 3.27 -20.20 -7.56
CA LYS A 54 2.41 -19.48 -6.62
C LYS A 54 1.41 -18.59 -7.34
N ALA A 55 1.81 -17.88 -8.38
CA ALA A 55 0.92 -17.03 -9.17
C ALA A 55 -0.21 -17.83 -9.84
N GLU A 56 0.10 -18.96 -10.46
CA GLU A 56 -0.88 -19.84 -11.09
C GLU A 56 -1.87 -20.41 -10.06
N ARG A 57 -1.38 -20.88 -8.91
CA ARG A 57 -2.24 -21.35 -7.81
C ARG A 57 -3.20 -20.25 -7.35
N LEU A 58 -2.70 -19.03 -7.21
CA LEU A 58 -3.52 -17.89 -6.79
C LEU A 58 -4.57 -17.51 -7.85
N ARG A 59 -4.24 -17.50 -9.14
CA ARG A 59 -5.21 -17.25 -10.22
C ARG A 59 -6.36 -18.25 -10.22
N LYS A 60 -6.04 -19.54 -10.02
CA LYS A 60 -7.05 -20.61 -9.95
C LYS A 60 -7.98 -20.45 -8.75
N LYS A 61 -7.45 -20.03 -7.59
CA LYS A 61 -8.24 -19.89 -6.36
C LYS A 61 -9.01 -18.56 -6.26
N PHE A 62 -8.50 -17.50 -6.86
CA PHE A 62 -9.02 -16.14 -6.74
C PHE A 62 -9.14 -15.50 -8.13
N ALA A 63 -10.30 -15.66 -8.78
CA ALA A 63 -10.49 -15.25 -10.19
C ALA A 63 -10.11 -13.79 -10.49
N ASN A 64 -10.33 -12.88 -9.54
CA ASN A 64 -10.11 -11.44 -9.71
C ASN A 64 -8.81 -10.91 -9.10
N ILE A 65 -7.87 -11.79 -8.70
CA ILE A 65 -6.62 -11.35 -8.08
C ILE A 65 -5.77 -10.54 -9.09
N PRO A 66 -5.40 -9.29 -8.80
CA PRO A 66 -4.54 -8.51 -9.69
C PRO A 66 -3.10 -9.00 -9.62
N ILE A 67 -2.58 -9.51 -10.74
CA ILE A 67 -1.20 -9.97 -10.89
C ILE A 67 -0.57 -9.31 -12.10
N ILE A 68 0.56 -8.64 -11.88
CA ILE A 68 1.36 -8.01 -12.93
C ILE A 68 2.58 -8.90 -13.19
N THR A 69 2.76 -9.34 -14.43
CA THR A 69 3.96 -10.07 -14.85
C THR A 69 5.13 -9.09 -15.02
N LEU A 70 6.29 -9.42 -14.44
CA LEU A 70 7.53 -8.65 -14.48
C LEU A 70 8.70 -9.59 -14.82
N ASN A 71 9.11 -9.66 -16.08
CA ASN A 71 10.30 -10.39 -16.55
C ASN A 71 10.53 -11.76 -15.84
N GLY A 72 9.52 -12.64 -15.86
CA GLY A 72 9.60 -13.97 -15.22
C GLY A 72 9.17 -14.04 -13.76
N SER A 73 8.80 -12.92 -13.15
CA SER A 73 8.23 -12.84 -11.80
C SER A 73 6.82 -12.26 -11.80
N PHE A 74 6.07 -12.46 -10.72
CA PHE A 74 4.66 -12.06 -10.65
C PHE A 74 4.41 -11.19 -9.43
N LYS A 75 4.04 -9.93 -9.66
CA LYS A 75 3.77 -8.95 -8.61
C LYS A 75 2.28 -8.90 -8.29
N LEU A 76 1.93 -9.14 -7.03
CA LEU A 76 0.56 -9.07 -6.54
C LEU A 76 0.24 -7.65 -6.03
N SER A 77 -1.04 -7.26 -6.08
CA SER A 77 -1.52 -6.04 -5.43
C SER A 77 -1.72 -6.25 -3.92
N ALA A 78 -0.83 -5.69 -3.10
CA ALA A 78 -0.96 -5.71 -1.63
C ALA A 78 -2.27 -5.05 -1.17
N ALA A 79 -2.66 -3.93 -1.79
CA ALA A 79 -3.93 -3.26 -1.50
C ALA A 79 -5.12 -4.21 -1.67
N TRP A 80 -5.15 -4.98 -2.76
CA TRP A 80 -6.22 -5.92 -3.04
C TRP A 80 -6.22 -7.12 -2.07
N LEU A 81 -5.05 -7.63 -1.70
CA LEU A 81 -4.93 -8.70 -0.70
C LEU A 81 -5.48 -8.26 0.65
N ILE A 82 -5.10 -7.05 1.10
CA ILE A 82 -5.55 -6.46 2.37
C ILE A 82 -7.07 -6.22 2.35
N GLU A 83 -7.58 -5.63 1.27
CA GLU A 83 -9.02 -5.41 1.08
C GLU A 83 -9.81 -6.73 1.07
N SER A 84 -9.29 -7.75 0.39
CA SER A 84 -9.91 -9.08 0.35
C SER A 84 -9.92 -9.80 1.69
N CYS A 85 -9.10 -9.37 2.64
CA CYS A 85 -9.13 -9.80 4.04
C CYS A 85 -10.05 -8.94 4.92
N GLY A 86 -10.79 -7.99 4.34
CA GLY A 86 -11.75 -7.14 5.06
C GLY A 86 -11.12 -5.94 5.77
N PHE A 87 -9.85 -5.62 5.49
CA PHE A 87 -9.17 -4.55 6.22
C PHE A 87 -9.41 -3.15 5.66
N ARG A 88 -10.03 -2.98 4.49
CA ARG A 88 -10.31 -1.65 3.93
C ARG A 88 -11.25 -0.87 4.86
N GLY A 89 -10.77 0.25 5.41
CA GLY A 89 -11.52 1.03 6.40
C GLY A 89 -11.57 0.40 7.80
N ALA A 90 -10.96 -0.78 8.00
CA ALA A 90 -10.92 -1.43 9.30
C ALA A 90 -10.00 -0.66 10.25
N LYS A 91 -10.43 -0.58 11.51
CA LYS A 91 -9.72 0.09 12.60
C LYS A 91 -9.33 -0.90 13.69
N PHE A 92 -8.23 -0.61 14.35
CA PHE A 92 -7.81 -1.25 15.58
C PHE A 92 -7.37 -0.14 16.52
N LYS A 93 -8.21 0.18 17.51
CA LYS A 93 -8.04 1.36 18.37
C LYS A 93 -7.91 2.63 17.49
N ASN A 94 -6.80 3.35 17.62
CA ASN A 94 -6.52 4.62 16.97
C ASN A 94 -5.80 4.48 15.63
N VAL A 95 -5.50 3.27 15.16
CA VAL A 95 -4.91 3.02 13.83
C VAL A 95 -5.88 2.28 12.91
N GLY A 96 -5.71 2.40 11.60
CA GLY A 96 -6.50 1.61 10.65
C GLY A 96 -5.98 1.69 9.23
N MET A 97 -6.55 0.89 8.32
CA MET A 97 -6.28 1.04 6.89
C MET A 97 -7.28 2.03 6.30
N HIS A 98 -6.79 2.93 5.47
CA HIS A 98 -7.61 4.00 4.93
C HIS A 98 -8.73 3.48 4.01
N LEU A 99 -9.92 4.06 4.13
CA LEU A 99 -11.11 3.63 3.37
C LEU A 99 -10.90 3.76 1.85
N LYS A 100 -10.27 4.85 1.39
CA LYS A 100 -10.04 5.05 -0.04
C LYS A 100 -8.93 4.14 -0.60
N HIS A 101 -7.96 3.75 0.24
CA HIS A 101 -6.80 2.97 -0.21
C HIS A 101 -6.28 2.04 0.89
N ALA A 102 -6.60 0.74 0.79
CA ALA A 102 -6.31 -0.26 1.82
C ALA A 102 -4.82 -0.52 2.09
N LEU A 103 -3.91 0.01 1.27
CA LEU A 103 -2.46 -0.07 1.50
C LEU A 103 -1.92 1.03 2.44
N VAL A 104 -2.71 2.06 2.71
CA VAL A 104 -2.28 3.19 3.54
C VAL A 104 -2.77 2.96 4.96
N LEU A 105 -1.83 2.77 5.88
CA LEU A 105 -2.12 2.75 7.31
C LEU A 105 -2.16 4.20 7.80
N VAL A 106 -3.29 4.58 8.39
CA VAL A 106 -3.52 5.91 8.94
C VAL A 106 -3.58 5.84 10.46
N ASN A 107 -3.08 6.91 11.08
CA ASN A 107 -3.28 7.17 12.48
C ASN A 107 -4.43 8.17 12.66
N TYR A 108 -5.44 7.80 13.44
CA TYR A 108 -6.62 8.63 13.70
C TYR A 108 -6.49 9.50 14.95
N ASP A 109 -5.56 9.18 15.85
CA ASP A 109 -5.36 9.90 17.13
C ASP A 109 -3.94 9.66 17.67
N ASN A 110 -3.69 9.84 18.97
CA ASN A 110 -2.41 9.51 19.61
C ASN A 110 -2.23 7.99 19.75
N SER A 111 -1.79 7.33 18.68
CA SER A 111 -1.39 5.91 18.68
C SER A 111 0.10 5.73 18.98
N SER A 112 0.44 4.64 19.67
CA SER A 112 1.84 4.25 19.87
C SER A 112 2.40 3.46 18.67
N SER A 113 3.74 3.37 18.58
CA SER A 113 4.42 2.50 17.61
C SER A 113 4.00 1.04 17.74
N GLU A 114 3.77 0.59 18.97
CA GLU A 114 3.35 -0.79 19.26
C GLU A 114 1.95 -1.04 18.69
N GLU A 115 1.03 -0.08 18.81
CA GLU A 115 -0.32 -0.21 18.25
C GLU A 115 -0.31 -0.29 16.72
N VAL A 116 0.51 0.53 16.07
CA VAL A 116 0.74 0.48 14.61
C VAL A 116 1.27 -0.90 14.21
N LEU A 117 2.31 -1.38 14.89
CA LEU A 117 2.96 -2.66 14.56
C LEU A 117 2.07 -3.87 14.87
N MET A 118 1.30 -3.83 15.96
CA MET A 118 0.31 -4.87 16.28
C MET A 118 -0.77 -4.95 15.19
N PHE A 119 -1.30 -3.81 14.73
CA PHE A 119 -2.27 -3.81 13.65
C PHE A 119 -1.67 -4.30 12.34
N ALA A 120 -0.45 -3.86 12.00
CA ALA A 120 0.27 -4.36 10.84
C ALA A 120 0.50 -5.89 10.91
N ALA A 121 0.81 -6.43 12.09
CA ALA A 121 0.97 -7.86 12.30
C ALA A 121 -0.34 -8.64 12.04
N LYS A 122 -1.49 -8.12 12.49
CA LYS A 122 -2.81 -8.71 12.20
C LYS A 122 -3.09 -8.76 10.71
N VAL A 123 -2.81 -7.68 9.99
CA VAL A 123 -2.99 -7.61 8.53
C VAL A 123 -2.08 -8.63 7.84
N ARG A 124 -0.80 -8.71 8.22
CA ARG A 124 0.16 -9.70 7.69
C ARG A 124 -0.31 -11.13 7.93
N ALA A 125 -0.78 -11.44 9.14
CA ALA A 125 -1.25 -12.76 9.52
C ALA A 125 -2.45 -13.19 8.66
N SER A 126 -3.45 -12.33 8.50
CA SER A 126 -4.63 -12.64 7.70
C SER A 126 -4.30 -12.83 6.21
N VAL A 127 -3.42 -12.00 5.64
CA VAL A 127 -2.97 -12.17 4.25
C VAL A 127 -2.16 -13.46 4.08
N LYS A 128 -1.32 -13.80 5.05
CA LYS A 128 -0.56 -15.05 5.06
C LYS A 128 -1.49 -16.26 5.16
N GLU A 129 -2.49 -16.22 6.03
CA GLU A 129 -3.45 -17.32 6.18
C GLU A 129 -4.28 -17.53 4.91
N LYS A 130 -4.84 -16.46 4.34
CA LYS A 130 -5.76 -16.55 3.20
C LYS A 130 -5.05 -16.86 1.87
N PHE A 131 -3.88 -16.24 1.64
CA PHE A 131 -3.19 -16.28 0.34
C PHE A 131 -1.85 -17.00 0.38
N ASP A 132 -1.36 -17.34 1.57
CA ASP A 132 -0.01 -17.87 1.78
C ASP A 132 1.07 -16.88 1.29
N VAL A 133 0.81 -15.58 1.42
CA VAL A 133 1.69 -14.48 0.99
C VAL A 133 2.15 -13.69 2.20
N ASN A 134 3.46 -13.43 2.29
CA ASN A 134 4.04 -12.60 3.35
C ASN A 134 4.12 -11.15 2.88
N LEU A 135 3.38 -10.24 3.54
CA LEU A 135 3.58 -8.80 3.33
C LEU A 135 4.80 -8.31 4.11
N LYS A 136 5.56 -7.41 3.50
CA LYS A 136 6.72 -6.72 4.08
C LYS A 136 6.38 -5.24 4.29
N ILE A 137 6.67 -4.72 5.48
CA ILE A 137 6.52 -3.30 5.80
C ILE A 137 7.51 -2.50 4.95
N GLU A 138 7.03 -1.43 4.33
CA GLU A 138 7.84 -0.53 3.48
C GLU A 138 8.54 0.58 4.30
N PRO A 139 7.86 1.26 5.24
CA PRO A 139 8.53 2.25 6.10
C PRO A 139 9.68 1.66 6.92
N ILE A 140 10.70 2.48 7.15
CA ILE A 140 11.78 2.18 8.09
C ILE A 140 11.21 2.29 9.51
N ILE A 141 11.37 1.23 10.30
CA ILE A 141 11.04 1.23 11.71
C ILE A 141 12.33 1.57 12.47
N LEU A 142 12.34 2.71 13.14
CA LEU A 142 13.48 3.16 13.94
C LEU A 142 13.28 2.76 15.40
N SER A 143 14.29 2.15 16.01
CA SER A 143 14.34 1.99 17.47
C SER A 143 14.64 3.31 18.16
N SER A 144 14.38 3.38 19.47
CA SER A 144 14.69 4.55 20.29
C SER A 144 16.17 4.97 20.21
N SER A 145 17.08 4.00 20.14
CA SER A 145 18.53 4.24 19.98
C SER A 145 18.92 4.74 18.60
N GLU A 146 18.16 4.39 17.55
CA GLU A 146 18.43 4.85 16.19
C GLU A 146 17.83 6.24 15.92
N ARG A 147 16.79 6.63 16.66
CA ARG A 147 16.11 7.93 16.47
C ARG A 147 17.06 9.11 16.62
N SER A 148 17.98 9.07 17.58
CA SER A 148 18.97 10.13 17.82
C SER A 148 19.91 10.36 16.62
N LYS A 149 20.12 9.34 15.77
CA LYS A 149 20.95 9.46 14.56
C LYS A 149 20.29 10.32 13.47
N TYR A 150 18.95 10.37 13.43
CA TYR A 150 18.19 11.03 12.37
C TYR A 150 17.56 12.35 12.78
N PHE A 151 17.33 12.55 14.09
CA PHE A 151 16.58 13.69 14.62
C PHE A 151 17.23 14.31 15.86
N GLY A 152 18.50 13.99 16.12
CA GLY A 152 19.32 14.62 17.15
C GLY A 152 19.98 15.91 16.69
#